data_AF-A0A2E9Y339-F1
#
_entry.id   AF-A0A2E9Y339-F1
#
_cell.length_a   1.000
_cell.length_b   1.000
_cell.length_c   1.000
_cell.angle_alpha   90.00
_cell.angle_beta   90.00
_cell.angle_gamma   90.00
#
_symmetry.space_group_name_H-M   'P 1'
#
loop_
_entity.id
_entity.type
_entity.pdbx_description
1 polymer ?
#
loop_
_entity_poly.entity_id
_entity_poly.type
_entity_poly.pdbx_seq_one_letter_code
_entity_poly.pdbx_strand_id
1 'polypeptide(L)'
;MEIAAILKDLSAKGQRVLAGFDFPNGYPAGFARPAGFQGPAWRAVWDGLDGLIRDGADNGNNRFEIAAALNKRISGRPFPFWGCPGHRQSATLSARKTHAYDEKHPERRHCETWLPRSQPCWKLYTTGSVGSQSLMGIPVLKALHDAPELAAQTLVWPFETGLGPPPHTRSWRIILAEVYPSILKIKAGKNEIKDAVQVETIARHLAARDARGELAGDLRGPDNLSTQARAVAEAEEGWILGAGTFD
;
A
#
# COMPACT_ATOMS: atom_id res chain seq x y z
N MET A 1 -14.28 11.85 -7.20
CA MET A 1 -13.95 10.85 -6.15
C MET A 1 -14.06 11.53 -4.80
N GLU A 2 -14.76 10.93 -3.82
CA GLU A 2 -15.07 11.55 -2.52
C GLU A 2 -13.81 11.96 -1.74
N ILE A 3 -12.84 11.06 -1.58
CA ILE A 3 -11.60 11.33 -0.84
C ILE A 3 -10.81 12.51 -1.45
N ALA A 4 -10.80 12.67 -2.77
CA ALA A 4 -10.15 13.81 -3.42
C ALA A 4 -10.81 15.14 -3.03
N ALA A 5 -12.14 15.17 -2.94
CA ALA A 5 -12.88 16.36 -2.52
C ALA A 5 -12.59 16.72 -1.05
N ILE A 6 -12.52 15.72 -0.17
CA ILE A 6 -12.16 15.91 1.24
C ILE A 6 -10.74 16.48 1.37
N LEU A 7 -9.76 15.86 0.69
CA LEU A 7 -8.37 16.32 0.73
C LEU A 7 -8.22 17.74 0.19
N LYS A 8 -8.93 18.08 -0.89
CA LYS A 8 -8.97 19.42 -1.46
C LYS A 8 -9.49 20.46 -0.47
N ASP A 9 -10.62 20.17 0.18
CA ASP A 9 -11.22 21.08 1.16
C ASP A 9 -10.30 21.31 2.37
N LEU A 10 -9.74 20.24 2.93
CA LEU A 10 -8.81 20.33 4.06
C LEU A 10 -7.55 21.13 3.68
N SER A 11 -7.01 20.88 2.49
CA SER A 11 -5.83 21.60 2.02
C SER A 11 -6.11 23.08 1.75
N ALA A 12 -7.27 23.41 1.17
CA ALA A 12 -7.71 24.80 0.95
C ALA A 12 -7.88 25.58 2.26
N LYS A 13 -8.23 24.88 3.36
CA LYS A 13 -8.26 25.43 4.73
C LYS A 13 -6.87 25.54 5.38
N GLY A 14 -5.80 25.22 4.65
CA GLY A 14 -4.42 25.29 5.13
C GLY A 14 -4.03 24.15 6.08
N GLN A 15 -4.87 23.12 6.23
CA GLN A 15 -4.58 22.00 7.12
C GLN A 15 -3.51 21.09 6.53
N ARG A 16 -2.78 20.40 7.42
CA ARG A 16 -1.92 19.28 7.04
C ARG A 16 -2.66 17.98 7.32
N VAL A 17 -2.57 17.04 6.38
CA VAL A 17 -3.31 15.78 6.41
C VAL A 17 -2.34 14.62 6.21
N LEU A 18 -2.38 13.66 7.13
CA LEU A 18 -1.85 12.33 6.92
C LEU A 18 -3.03 11.42 6.52
N ALA A 19 -3.08 11.01 5.26
CA ALA A 19 -4.09 10.10 4.74
C ALA A 19 -3.53 8.67 4.74
N GLY A 20 -4.06 7.84 5.64
CA GLY A 20 -3.69 6.43 5.77
C GLY A 20 -4.54 5.51 4.89
N PHE A 21 -3.90 4.57 4.20
CA PHE A 21 -4.55 3.57 3.35
C PHE A 21 -4.20 2.15 3.82
N ASP A 22 -5.22 1.31 4.02
CA ASP A 22 -5.09 -0.07 4.51
C ASP A 22 -4.84 -1.07 3.38
N PHE A 23 -3.77 -0.85 2.62
CA PHE A 23 -3.23 -1.78 1.65
C PHE A 23 -1.77 -1.45 1.30
N PRO A 24 -0.99 -2.43 0.82
CA PRO A 24 0.35 -2.20 0.30
C PRO A 24 0.42 -1.11 -0.77
N ASN A 25 1.20 -0.05 -0.50
CA ASN A 25 1.46 1.00 -1.49
C ASN A 25 2.56 0.62 -2.50
N GLY A 26 3.31 -0.45 -2.23
CA GLY A 26 4.36 -1.00 -3.08
C GLY A 26 4.38 -2.52 -3.01
N TYR A 27 5.21 -3.12 -3.86
CA TYR A 27 5.38 -4.58 -3.95
C TYR A 27 6.80 -4.98 -3.53
N PRO A 28 7.04 -6.24 -3.13
CA PRO A 28 8.37 -6.75 -2.85
C PRO A 28 9.37 -6.43 -3.96
N ALA A 29 10.62 -6.19 -3.54
CA ALA A 29 11.67 -5.75 -4.42
C ALA A 29 11.82 -6.64 -5.66
N GLY A 30 12.06 -6.02 -6.81
CA GLY A 30 12.21 -6.69 -8.10
C GLY A 30 10.90 -6.95 -8.85
N PHE A 31 9.75 -6.42 -8.40
CA PHE A 31 8.46 -6.65 -9.07
C PHE A 31 8.29 -5.87 -10.37
N ALA A 32 8.70 -4.60 -10.41
CA ALA A 32 8.36 -3.69 -11.50
C ALA A 32 8.88 -4.17 -12.87
N ARG A 33 10.15 -4.59 -12.91
CA ARG A 33 10.83 -4.95 -14.16
C ARG A 33 10.26 -6.22 -14.81
N PRO A 34 10.07 -7.36 -14.12
CA PRO A 34 9.43 -8.56 -14.68
C PRO A 34 7.96 -8.34 -15.07
N ALA A 35 7.26 -7.40 -14.42
CA ALA A 35 5.91 -7.00 -14.83
C ALA A 35 5.87 -6.20 -16.16
N GLY A 36 7.03 -5.78 -16.66
CA GLY A 36 7.20 -4.97 -17.86
C GLY A 36 7.08 -3.47 -17.63
N PHE A 37 7.04 -3.02 -16.37
CA PHE A 37 6.91 -1.61 -16.02
C PHE A 37 8.26 -0.88 -16.11
N GLN A 38 8.22 0.41 -16.45
CA GLN A 38 9.40 1.23 -16.75
C GLN A 38 9.47 2.47 -15.85
N GLY A 39 10.69 2.89 -15.51
CA GLY A 39 10.96 4.04 -14.65
C GLY A 39 11.42 3.66 -13.23
N PRO A 40 11.47 4.63 -12.30
CA PRO A 40 11.75 4.36 -10.89
C PRO A 40 10.77 3.34 -10.32
N ALA A 41 11.25 2.35 -9.56
CA ALA A 41 10.48 1.11 -9.30
C ALA A 41 9.08 1.35 -8.70
N TRP A 42 8.94 2.11 -7.61
CA TRP A 42 7.63 2.41 -7.02
C TRP A 42 6.69 3.11 -8.01
N ARG A 43 7.21 4.11 -8.74
CA ARG A 43 6.45 4.92 -9.67
C ARG A 43 6.06 4.13 -10.92
N ALA A 44 6.95 3.26 -11.40
CA ALA A 44 6.73 2.35 -12.51
C ALA A 44 5.57 1.40 -12.21
N VAL A 45 5.47 0.90 -10.97
CA VAL A 45 4.32 0.09 -10.55
C VAL A 45 3.03 0.90 -10.56
N TRP A 46 3.04 2.11 -9.99
CA TRP A 46 1.86 2.97 -9.94
C TRP A 46 1.37 3.32 -11.35
N ASP A 47 2.27 3.79 -12.22
CA ASP A 47 1.96 4.12 -13.62
C ASP A 47 1.57 2.87 -14.44
N GLY A 48 2.19 1.73 -14.16
CA GLY A 48 1.94 0.49 -14.89
C GLY A 48 0.63 -0.20 -14.54
N LEU A 49 0.16 -0.05 -13.30
CA LEU A 49 -1.15 -0.55 -12.85
C LEU A 49 -2.29 0.39 -13.25
N ASP A 50 -2.00 1.70 -13.35
CA ASP A 50 -2.95 2.66 -13.86
C ASP A 50 -3.39 2.31 -15.29
N GLY A 51 -4.68 2.46 -15.57
CA GLY A 51 -5.29 2.04 -16.83
C GLY A 51 -5.44 0.52 -17.06
N LEU A 52 -4.83 -0.34 -16.23
CA LEU A 52 -5.07 -1.79 -16.29
C LEU A 52 -6.35 -2.20 -15.54
N ILE A 53 -6.66 -1.50 -14.46
CA ILE A 53 -7.77 -1.84 -13.58
C ILE A 53 -9.06 -1.17 -14.04
N ARG A 54 -10.12 -1.97 -14.11
CA ARG A 54 -11.50 -1.54 -14.34
C ARG A 54 -12.29 -1.90 -13.09
N ASP A 55 -12.93 -0.88 -12.51
CA ASP A 55 -13.79 -1.02 -11.35
C ASP A 55 -15.18 -0.47 -11.68
N GLY A 56 -16.16 -1.35 -11.73
CA GLY A 56 -17.54 -1.04 -12.04
C GLY A 56 -18.33 -0.63 -10.80
N ALA A 57 -19.41 0.12 -11.01
CA ALA A 57 -20.32 0.55 -9.94
C ALA A 57 -21.05 -0.62 -9.25
N ASP A 58 -20.98 -1.82 -9.82
CA ASP A 58 -21.53 -3.08 -9.29
C ASP A 58 -20.50 -3.91 -8.50
N ASN A 59 -19.36 -3.31 -8.12
CA ASN A 59 -18.18 -3.97 -7.54
C ASN A 59 -17.51 -5.00 -8.48
N GLY A 60 -17.95 -5.09 -9.73
CA GLY A 60 -17.32 -5.89 -10.77
C GLY A 60 -15.97 -5.29 -11.14
N ASN A 61 -14.91 -6.10 -11.12
CA ASN A 61 -13.59 -5.66 -11.54
C ASN A 61 -12.78 -6.77 -12.19
N ASN A 62 -11.69 -6.37 -12.86
CA ASN A 62 -10.82 -7.25 -13.63
C ASN A 62 -9.53 -7.64 -12.89
N ARG A 63 -9.49 -7.55 -11.55
CA ARG A 63 -8.26 -7.78 -10.77
C ARG A 63 -7.64 -9.17 -10.98
N PHE A 64 -8.47 -10.20 -11.19
CA PHE A 64 -7.98 -11.56 -11.45
C PHE A 64 -7.39 -11.70 -12.85
N GLU A 65 -7.96 -11.04 -13.85
CA GLU A 65 -7.41 -10.99 -15.22
C GLU A 65 -6.08 -10.26 -15.23
N ILE A 66 -5.97 -9.14 -14.51
CA ILE A 66 -4.73 -8.38 -14.38
C ILE A 66 -3.67 -9.21 -13.67
N ALA A 67 -4.01 -9.87 -12.57
CA ALA A 67 -3.08 -10.76 -11.88
C ALA A 67 -2.59 -11.92 -12.76
N ALA A 68 -3.49 -12.58 -13.51
CA ALA A 68 -3.11 -13.63 -14.44
C ALA A 68 -2.19 -13.11 -15.55
N ALA A 69 -2.48 -11.92 -16.09
CA ALA A 69 -1.64 -11.28 -17.10
C ALA A 69 -0.25 -10.90 -16.55
N LEU A 70 -0.17 -10.39 -15.32
CA LEU A 70 1.10 -10.10 -14.65
C LEU A 70 1.89 -11.37 -14.37
N ASN A 71 1.26 -12.40 -13.83
CA ASN A 71 1.88 -13.72 -13.64
C ASN A 71 2.44 -14.30 -14.94
N LYS A 72 1.71 -14.16 -16.05
CA LYS A 72 2.19 -14.57 -17.38
C LYS A 72 3.48 -13.83 -17.78
N ARG A 73 3.57 -12.53 -17.53
CA ARG A 73 4.76 -11.71 -17.83
C ARG A 73 5.95 -12.05 -16.92
N ILE A 74 5.68 -12.26 -15.63
CA ILE A 74 6.70 -12.45 -14.60
C ILE A 74 7.29 -13.86 -14.66
N SER A 75 6.45 -14.89 -14.77
CA SER A 75 6.90 -16.28 -14.60
C SER A 75 6.34 -17.27 -15.63
N GLY A 76 5.34 -16.86 -16.42
CA GLY A 76 4.60 -17.76 -17.31
C GLY A 76 3.78 -18.84 -16.60
N ARG A 77 3.65 -18.78 -15.27
CA ARG A 77 3.05 -19.79 -14.37
C ARG A 77 2.07 -19.10 -13.40
N PRO A 78 1.29 -19.83 -12.57
CA PRO A 78 0.41 -19.21 -11.56
C PRO A 78 1.21 -18.68 -10.35
N PHE A 79 2.06 -17.69 -10.63
CA PHE A 79 3.04 -17.07 -9.72
C PHE A 79 3.47 -15.69 -10.27
N PRO A 80 3.68 -14.66 -9.43
CA PRO A 80 3.60 -14.66 -7.97
C PRO A 80 2.18 -14.55 -7.41
N PHE A 81 1.25 -13.89 -8.11
CA PHE A 81 -0.11 -13.72 -7.60
C PHE A 81 -0.88 -15.04 -7.50
N TRP A 82 -1.73 -15.15 -6.48
CA TRP A 82 -2.57 -16.32 -6.27
C TRP A 82 -3.85 -16.00 -5.51
N GLY A 83 -4.80 -16.93 -5.51
CA GLY A 83 -6.08 -16.79 -4.85
C GLY A 83 -7.14 -16.24 -5.81
N CYS A 84 -8.07 -17.09 -6.21
CA CYS A 84 -9.23 -16.70 -7.01
C CYS A 84 -10.37 -17.71 -6.78
N PRO A 85 -11.62 -17.35 -7.11
CA PRO A 85 -12.71 -18.32 -7.20
C PRO A 85 -12.35 -19.46 -8.17
N GLY A 86 -12.85 -20.68 -7.91
CA GLY A 86 -12.49 -21.86 -8.71
C GLY A 86 -12.74 -21.70 -10.22
N HIS A 87 -13.82 -21.00 -10.60
CA HIS A 87 -14.18 -20.73 -11.99
C HIS A 87 -13.32 -19.65 -12.68
N ARG A 88 -12.44 -18.95 -11.94
CA ARG A 88 -11.49 -17.94 -12.47
C ARG A 88 -10.06 -18.45 -12.56
N GLN A 89 -9.83 -19.73 -12.25
CA GLN A 89 -8.51 -20.33 -12.39
C GLN A 89 -8.09 -20.38 -13.86
N SER A 90 -6.79 -20.25 -14.10
CA SER A 90 -6.19 -20.34 -15.43
C SER A 90 -4.79 -20.95 -15.33
N ALA A 91 -4.14 -21.16 -16.48
CA ALA A 91 -2.73 -21.59 -16.51
C ALA A 91 -1.77 -20.65 -15.77
N THR A 92 -2.19 -19.41 -15.48
CA THR A 92 -1.36 -18.37 -14.83
C THR A 92 -2.00 -17.77 -13.59
N LEU A 93 -3.09 -18.34 -13.07
CA LEU A 93 -3.65 -17.95 -11.76
C LEU A 93 -4.34 -19.14 -11.10
N SER A 94 -3.92 -19.49 -9.88
CA SER A 94 -4.47 -20.61 -9.11
C SER A 94 -5.31 -20.13 -7.92
N ALA A 95 -6.25 -20.98 -7.47
CA ALA A 95 -7.09 -20.67 -6.30
C ALA A 95 -6.31 -20.67 -4.97
N ARG A 96 -5.14 -21.33 -4.94
CA ARG A 96 -4.25 -21.45 -3.78
C ARG A 96 -2.82 -21.09 -4.19
N LYS A 97 -1.95 -20.84 -3.21
CA LYS A 97 -0.51 -20.75 -3.43
C LYS A 97 0.01 -22.12 -3.87
N THR A 98 0.67 -22.17 -5.01
CA THR A 98 1.16 -23.42 -5.64
C THR A 98 2.68 -23.44 -5.81
N HIS A 99 3.34 -22.30 -5.62
CA HIS A 99 4.78 -22.14 -5.86
C HIS A 99 5.43 -21.50 -4.63
N ALA A 100 6.70 -21.87 -4.40
CA ALA A 100 7.54 -21.22 -3.40
C ALA A 100 8.05 -19.87 -3.93
N TYR A 101 8.24 -18.93 -3.01
CA TYR A 101 8.91 -17.66 -3.27
C TYR A 101 10.41 -17.83 -2.99
N ASP A 102 11.22 -16.99 -3.62
CA ASP A 102 12.68 -17.01 -3.52
C ASP A 102 13.24 -15.59 -3.39
N GLU A 103 14.57 -15.47 -3.38
CA GLU A 103 15.23 -14.15 -3.26
C GLU A 103 14.97 -13.23 -4.46
N LYS A 104 14.61 -13.78 -5.63
CA LYS A 104 14.31 -12.99 -6.83
C LYS A 104 12.85 -12.54 -6.87
N HIS A 105 11.97 -13.26 -6.18
CA HIS A 105 10.57 -12.96 -6.03
C HIS A 105 10.19 -13.15 -4.56
N PRO A 106 10.47 -12.17 -3.69
CA PRO A 106 10.20 -12.32 -2.27
C PRO A 106 8.69 -12.41 -1.99
N GLU A 107 8.30 -13.25 -1.03
CA GLU A 107 6.89 -13.35 -0.62
C GLU A 107 6.43 -12.10 0.14
N ARG A 108 7.35 -11.51 0.90
CA ARG A 108 7.06 -10.44 1.86
C ARG A 108 7.99 -9.26 1.63
N ARG A 109 7.47 -8.07 1.92
CA ARG A 109 8.26 -6.84 2.02
C ARG A 109 9.01 -6.80 3.35
N HIS A 110 10.04 -5.97 3.43
CA HIS A 110 10.83 -5.81 4.65
C HIS A 110 9.96 -5.36 5.84
N CYS A 111 8.98 -4.47 5.63
CA CYS A 111 8.07 -4.00 6.67
C CYS A 111 7.20 -5.12 7.26
N GLU A 112 6.88 -6.15 6.47
CA GLU A 112 6.00 -7.24 6.87
C GLU A 112 6.69 -8.24 7.81
N THR A 113 8.03 -8.21 7.91
CA THR A 113 8.79 -9.02 8.87
C THR A 113 8.54 -8.58 10.32
N TRP A 114 8.19 -7.31 10.53
CA TRP A 114 7.75 -6.73 11.81
C TRP A 114 6.30 -7.08 12.16
N LEU A 115 5.54 -7.56 11.18
CA LEU A 115 4.11 -7.82 11.29
C LEU A 115 3.81 -9.25 10.83
N PRO A 116 4.22 -10.29 11.58
CA PRO A 116 4.20 -11.68 11.12
C PRO A 116 2.79 -12.20 10.77
N ARG A 117 1.73 -11.56 11.28
CA ARG A 117 0.33 -11.91 10.97
C ARG A 117 -0.19 -11.24 9.69
N SER A 118 0.51 -10.24 9.15
CA SER A 118 0.16 -9.61 7.87
C SER A 118 0.14 -10.66 6.75
N GLN A 119 -0.75 -10.46 5.78
CA GLN A 119 -0.79 -11.29 4.59
C GLN A 119 0.11 -10.69 3.50
N PRO A 120 0.72 -11.51 2.63
CA PRO A 120 1.53 -11.00 1.54
C PRO A 120 0.64 -10.33 0.47
N CYS A 121 1.16 -9.26 -0.15
CA CYS A 121 0.53 -8.51 -1.25
C CYS A 121 0.25 -9.34 -2.52
N TRP A 122 0.61 -10.61 -2.55
CA TRP A 122 0.37 -11.55 -3.65
C TRP A 122 -0.99 -12.26 -3.58
N LYS A 123 -1.64 -12.28 -2.41
CA LYS A 123 -2.90 -13.00 -2.17
C LYS A 123 -4.11 -12.15 -2.56
N LEU A 124 -4.95 -12.64 -3.47
CA LEU A 124 -6.04 -11.86 -4.07
C LEU A 124 -7.45 -12.26 -3.63
N TYR A 125 -7.65 -13.42 -3.00
CA TYR A 125 -9.00 -13.88 -2.68
C TYR A 125 -9.09 -14.48 -1.29
N THR A 126 -10.31 -14.48 -0.74
CA THR A 126 -10.66 -14.84 0.65
C THR A 126 -10.15 -13.82 1.68
N THR A 127 -10.25 -14.16 2.97
CA THR A 127 -9.81 -13.33 4.09
C THR A 127 -8.35 -12.92 3.95
N GLY A 128 -8.09 -11.62 4.10
CA GLY A 128 -6.76 -11.03 3.98
C GLY A 128 -6.25 -10.99 2.53
N SER A 129 -7.11 -10.62 1.60
CA SER A 129 -6.82 -10.46 0.16
C SER A 129 -6.17 -9.09 -0.14
N VAL A 130 -5.12 -8.75 0.61
CA VAL A 130 -4.42 -7.46 0.50
C VAL A 130 -3.85 -7.20 -0.89
N GLY A 131 -3.55 -8.25 -1.66
CA GLY A 131 -3.12 -8.09 -3.05
C GLY A 131 -4.23 -7.57 -3.97
N SER A 132 -5.49 -7.96 -3.73
CA SER A 132 -6.62 -7.36 -4.46
C SER A 132 -6.80 -5.90 -4.09
N GLN A 133 -6.66 -5.56 -2.81
CA GLN A 133 -6.74 -4.17 -2.37
C GLN A 133 -5.61 -3.33 -2.95
N SER A 134 -4.38 -3.86 -3.04
CA SER A 134 -3.23 -3.18 -3.65
C SER A 134 -3.44 -2.93 -5.15
N LEU A 135 -3.86 -3.96 -5.90
CA LEU A 135 -4.14 -3.83 -7.34
C LEU A 135 -5.18 -2.75 -7.61
N MET A 136 -6.25 -2.69 -6.82
CA MET A 136 -7.33 -1.73 -7.01
C MET A 136 -7.01 -0.34 -6.44
N GLY A 137 -6.26 -0.28 -5.34
CA GLY A 137 -6.02 0.93 -4.56
C GLY A 137 -4.85 1.78 -5.06
N ILE A 138 -3.79 1.16 -5.59
CA ILE A 138 -2.63 1.89 -6.12
C ILE A 138 -3.03 2.87 -7.26
N PRO A 139 -3.87 2.49 -8.24
CA PRO A 139 -4.37 3.45 -9.24
C PRO A 139 -5.11 4.64 -8.62
N VAL A 140 -5.85 4.42 -7.52
CA VAL A 140 -6.53 5.51 -6.79
C VAL A 140 -5.52 6.44 -6.11
N LEU A 141 -4.47 5.89 -5.48
CA LEU A 141 -3.40 6.71 -4.89
C LEU A 141 -2.67 7.54 -5.95
N LYS A 142 -2.37 6.94 -7.10
CA LYS A 142 -1.78 7.65 -8.22
C LYS A 142 -2.69 8.78 -8.71
N ALA A 143 -3.99 8.53 -8.86
CA ALA A 143 -4.94 9.56 -9.25
C ALA A 143 -5.01 10.71 -8.23
N LEU A 144 -4.93 10.44 -6.92
CA LEU A 144 -4.84 11.46 -5.88
C LEU A 144 -3.54 12.26 -5.95
N HIS A 145 -2.42 11.57 -6.13
CA HIS A 145 -1.10 12.17 -6.21
C HIS A 145 -0.95 13.05 -7.46
N ASP A 146 -1.44 12.59 -8.61
CA ASP A 146 -1.30 13.28 -9.90
C ASP A 146 -2.43 14.30 -10.18
N ALA A 147 -3.46 14.38 -9.32
CA ALA A 147 -4.58 15.30 -9.50
C ALA A 147 -4.05 16.76 -9.56
N PRO A 148 -4.33 17.54 -10.63
CA PRO A 148 -3.75 18.87 -10.80
C PRO A 148 -3.94 19.82 -9.61
N GLU A 149 -5.08 19.73 -8.92
CA GLU A 149 -5.41 20.54 -7.75
C GLU A 149 -4.73 20.09 -6.44
N LEU A 150 -4.15 18.90 -6.40
CA LEU A 150 -3.46 18.33 -5.23
C LEU A 150 -1.96 18.09 -5.46
N ALA A 151 -1.51 17.87 -6.69
CA ALA A 151 -0.18 17.35 -7.00
C ALA A 151 0.98 18.17 -6.44
N ALA A 152 0.86 19.49 -6.41
CA ALA A 152 1.91 20.37 -5.89
C ALA A 152 2.15 20.19 -4.37
N GLN A 153 1.13 19.72 -3.64
CA GLN A 153 1.07 19.69 -2.18
C GLN A 153 0.91 18.28 -1.58
N THR A 154 0.81 17.25 -2.42
CA THR A 154 0.74 15.85 -2.02
C THR A 154 2.11 15.20 -2.10
N LEU A 155 2.43 14.36 -1.12
CA LEU A 155 3.60 13.50 -1.08
C LEU A 155 3.17 12.06 -0.78
N VAL A 156 3.92 11.09 -1.30
CA VAL A 156 3.77 9.67 -0.96
C VAL A 156 4.91 9.24 -0.06
N TRP A 157 4.59 8.88 1.18
CA TRP A 157 5.57 8.32 2.11
C TRP A 157 5.66 6.79 1.96
N PRO A 158 6.86 6.18 1.96
CA PRO A 158 8.18 6.81 2.07
C PRO A 158 8.81 7.22 0.73
N PHE A 159 8.16 6.97 -0.41
CA PHE A 159 8.76 7.07 -1.74
C PHE A 159 9.32 8.46 -2.11
N GLU A 160 8.70 9.53 -1.64
CA GLU A 160 9.10 10.90 -1.96
C GLU A 160 9.73 11.64 -0.76
N THR A 161 9.68 11.04 0.42
CA THR A 161 10.16 11.63 1.68
C THR A 161 11.38 10.90 2.23
N GLY A 162 11.68 9.71 1.69
CA GLY A 162 12.43 8.69 2.41
C GLY A 162 11.63 8.12 3.59
N LEU A 163 12.21 7.15 4.30
CA LEU A 163 11.77 6.79 5.65
C LEU A 163 12.17 7.93 6.59
N GLY A 164 11.40 9.01 6.55
CA GLY A 164 11.56 10.17 7.41
C GLY A 164 10.36 11.12 7.30
N PRO A 165 10.30 12.13 8.16
CA PRO A 165 9.31 13.19 8.03
C PRO A 165 9.50 13.94 6.70
N PRO A 166 8.42 14.49 6.11
CA PRO A 166 8.49 15.23 4.86
C PRO A 166 9.43 16.44 4.97
N PRO A 167 10.09 16.84 3.87
CA PRO A 167 11.09 17.91 3.89
C PRO A 167 10.47 19.28 4.21
N HIS A 168 11.22 20.11 4.92
CA HIS A 168 10.82 21.49 5.26
C HIS A 168 10.79 22.45 4.05
N THR A 169 11.45 22.08 2.95
CA THR A 169 11.68 22.94 1.78
C THR A 169 10.56 22.94 0.74
N ARG A 170 9.58 22.04 0.88
CA ARG A 170 8.44 21.93 -0.05
C ARG A 170 7.15 22.38 0.64
N SER A 171 6.33 23.17 -0.04
CA SER A 171 4.99 23.51 0.42
C SER A 171 4.06 22.31 0.29
N TRP A 172 4.17 21.35 1.21
CA TRP A 172 3.30 20.18 1.29
C TRP A 172 2.15 20.39 2.26
N ARG A 173 1.05 19.67 2.01
CA ARG A 173 -0.15 19.65 2.86
C ARG A 173 -0.64 18.23 3.09
N ILE A 174 -0.45 17.32 2.13
CA ILE A 174 -1.00 15.97 2.19
C ILE A 174 0.15 14.96 2.13
N ILE A 175 0.12 13.99 3.02
CA ILE A 175 0.96 12.78 2.95
C ILE A 175 0.03 11.60 2.75
N LEU A 176 0.24 10.84 1.68
CA LEU A 176 -0.37 9.53 1.48
C LEU A 176 0.57 8.49 2.08
N ALA A 177 0.07 7.68 3.01
CA ALA A 177 0.85 6.66 3.70
C ALA A 177 0.09 5.34 3.78
N GLU A 178 0.82 4.23 3.76
CA GLU A 178 0.26 2.93 4.08
C GLU A 178 0.11 2.80 5.60
N VAL A 179 -1.05 2.32 6.04
CA VAL A 179 -1.34 1.97 7.44
C VAL A 179 -1.81 0.53 7.50
N TYR A 180 -1.69 -0.07 8.68
CA TYR A 180 -2.24 -1.40 8.93
C TYR A 180 -3.00 -1.36 10.27
N PRO A 181 -4.32 -1.11 10.27
CA PRO A 181 -5.08 -0.88 11.49
C PRO A 181 -4.96 -2.01 12.53
N SER A 182 -4.77 -3.25 12.06
CA SER A 182 -4.60 -4.42 12.91
C SER A 182 -3.23 -4.50 13.62
N ILE A 183 -2.34 -3.53 13.41
CA ILE A 183 -1.13 -3.34 14.23
C ILE A 183 -1.50 -2.98 15.68
N LEU A 184 -2.62 -2.27 15.86
CA LEU A 184 -3.12 -1.88 17.17
C LEU A 184 -4.05 -2.95 17.75
N LYS A 185 -4.13 -2.99 19.07
CA LYS A 185 -5.14 -3.81 19.75
C LYS A 185 -6.51 -3.16 19.61
N ILE A 186 -7.33 -3.70 18.72
CA ILE A 186 -8.68 -3.21 18.46
C ILE A 186 -9.67 -3.86 19.42
N LYS A 187 -10.48 -3.02 20.08
CA LYS A 187 -11.58 -3.44 20.96
C LYS A 187 -12.89 -2.89 20.42
N ALA A 188 -13.54 -3.64 19.52
CA ALA A 188 -14.88 -3.32 19.05
C ALA A 188 -15.94 -3.89 20.00
N GLY A 189 -16.95 -3.10 20.32
CA GLY A 189 -18.15 -3.52 21.03
C GLY A 189 -19.04 -4.45 20.19
N LYS A 190 -19.99 -5.13 20.84
CA LYS A 190 -20.86 -6.14 20.19
C LYS A 190 -21.70 -5.60 19.02
N ASN A 191 -22.00 -4.29 19.01
CA ASN A 191 -22.85 -3.65 18.01
C ASN A 191 -22.08 -2.75 17.04
N GLU A 192 -20.75 -2.74 17.12
CA GLU A 192 -19.91 -1.89 16.28
C GLU A 192 -19.44 -2.62 15.04
N ILE A 193 -19.36 -1.90 13.91
CA ILE A 193 -18.72 -2.40 12.71
C ILE A 193 -17.23 -2.41 12.97
N LYS A 194 -16.65 -3.61 13.13
CA LYS A 194 -15.23 -3.78 13.46
C LYS A 194 -14.32 -2.92 12.59
N ASP A 195 -14.47 -2.97 11.28
CA ASP A 195 -13.60 -2.24 10.35
C ASP A 195 -13.68 -0.72 10.53
N ALA A 196 -14.85 -0.17 10.86
CA ALA A 196 -15.00 1.25 11.18
C ALA A 196 -14.21 1.61 12.46
N VAL A 197 -14.30 0.77 13.51
CA VAL A 197 -13.53 0.94 14.74
C VAL A 197 -12.02 0.84 14.46
N GLN A 198 -11.60 -0.04 13.56
CA GLN A 198 -10.19 -0.18 13.16
C GLN A 198 -9.66 1.11 12.54
N VAL A 199 -10.37 1.66 11.55
CA VAL A 199 -9.98 2.90 10.86
C VAL A 199 -9.97 4.09 11.82
N GLU A 200 -10.99 4.23 12.68
CA GLU A 200 -11.03 5.32 13.65
C GLU A 200 -9.90 5.20 14.68
N THR A 201 -9.62 3.99 15.17
CA THR A 201 -8.59 3.75 16.20
C THR A 201 -7.22 4.13 15.69
N ILE A 202 -6.84 3.71 14.48
CA ILE A 202 -5.53 4.04 13.91
C ILE A 202 -5.40 5.54 13.63
N ALA A 203 -6.47 6.19 13.13
CA ALA A 203 -6.47 7.63 12.89
C ALA A 203 -6.28 8.43 14.19
N ARG A 204 -7.01 8.08 15.26
CA ARG A 204 -6.87 8.70 16.58
C ARG A 204 -5.49 8.45 17.20
N HIS A 205 -4.96 7.24 17.05
CA HIS A 205 -3.64 6.90 17.54
C HIS A 205 -2.56 7.77 16.88
N LEU A 206 -2.57 7.87 15.55
CA LEU A 206 -1.62 8.71 14.79
C LEU A 206 -1.76 10.19 15.15
N ALA A 207 -2.99 10.71 15.27
CA ALA A 207 -3.21 12.10 15.69
C ALA A 207 -2.67 12.36 17.11
N ALA A 208 -2.83 11.41 18.03
CA ALA A 208 -2.29 11.53 19.38
C ALA A 208 -0.76 11.50 19.40
N ARG A 209 -0.12 10.68 18.54
CA ARG A 209 1.34 10.65 18.39
C ARG A 209 1.88 11.94 17.76
N ASP A 210 1.18 12.50 16.77
CA ASP A 210 1.53 13.81 16.19
C ASP A 210 1.47 14.93 17.24
N ALA A 211 0.40 14.96 18.05
CA ALA A 211 0.24 15.93 19.14
C ALA A 211 1.35 15.85 20.20
N ARG A 212 2.03 14.70 20.33
CA ARG A 212 3.19 14.50 21.22
C ARG A 212 4.54 14.67 20.51
N GLY A 213 4.56 14.95 19.21
CA GLY A 213 5.78 15.03 18.41
C GLY A 213 6.43 13.68 18.10
N GLU A 214 5.74 12.57 18.35
CA GLU A 214 6.25 11.21 18.17
C GLU A 214 6.10 10.71 16.72
N LEU A 215 5.15 11.26 15.96
CA LEU A 215 4.86 10.84 14.58
C LEU A 215 6.10 10.98 13.67
N ALA A 216 6.94 11.98 13.89
CA ALA A 216 8.18 12.15 13.15
C ALA A 216 9.17 11.00 13.36
N GLY A 217 9.14 10.36 14.54
CA GLY A 217 9.88 9.13 14.82
C GLY A 217 9.30 7.94 14.05
N ASP A 218 7.97 7.78 14.04
CA ASP A 218 7.32 6.68 13.31
C ASP A 218 7.58 6.74 11.80
N LEU A 219 7.61 7.95 11.23
CA LEU A 219 7.92 8.15 9.82
C LEU A 219 9.36 7.78 9.47
N ARG A 220 10.28 7.72 10.45
CA ARG A 220 11.67 7.26 10.25
C ARG A 220 11.79 5.74 10.15
N GLY A 221 10.76 4.99 10.55
CA GLY A 221 10.84 3.55 10.67
C GLY A 221 11.81 3.12 11.79
N PRO A 222 12.09 1.81 11.91
CA PRO A 222 12.88 1.25 13.01
C PRO A 222 14.38 1.60 12.88
N ASP A 223 15.01 1.94 14.02
CA ASP A 223 16.42 2.36 14.08
C ASP A 223 17.42 1.27 13.65
N ASN A 224 17.06 0.01 13.80
CA ASN A 224 17.90 -1.14 13.46
C ASN A 224 17.71 -1.62 12.01
N LEU A 225 17.02 -0.87 11.17
CA LEU A 225 16.86 -1.21 9.75
C LEU A 225 18.20 -1.06 9.00
N SER A 226 18.61 -2.08 8.26
CA SER A 226 19.84 -2.01 7.46
C SER A 226 19.74 -0.93 6.38
N THR A 227 20.88 -0.34 6.00
CA THR A 227 20.94 0.66 4.92
C THR A 227 20.32 0.12 3.62
N GLN A 228 20.53 -1.16 3.32
CA GLN A 228 19.96 -1.81 2.15
C GLN A 228 18.44 -1.94 2.24
N ALA A 229 17.90 -2.42 3.37
CA ALA A 229 16.45 -2.57 3.55
C ALA A 229 15.74 -1.20 3.52
N ARG A 230 16.37 -0.17 4.09
CA ARG A 230 15.89 1.22 3.99
C ARG A 230 15.84 1.69 2.55
N ALA A 231 16.93 1.52 1.79
CA ALA A 231 16.96 1.93 0.38
C ALA A 231 15.89 1.21 -0.46
N VAL A 232 15.65 -0.09 -0.19
CA VAL A 232 14.60 -0.87 -0.85
C VAL A 232 13.20 -0.38 -0.50
N ALA A 233 12.94 -0.07 0.78
CA ALA A 233 11.67 0.49 1.23
C ALA A 233 11.36 1.84 0.55
N GLU A 234 12.36 2.71 0.45
CA GLU A 234 12.23 4.05 -0.16
C GLU A 234 12.13 4.00 -1.68
N ALA A 235 12.70 2.99 -2.34
CA ALA A 235 12.74 2.91 -3.81
C ALA A 235 11.58 2.08 -4.42
N GLU A 236 11.08 1.06 -3.72
CA GLU A 236 10.20 0.05 -4.33
C GLU A 236 9.10 -0.48 -3.40
N GLU A 237 9.44 -0.92 -2.19
CA GLU A 237 8.50 -1.70 -1.37
C GLU A 237 7.48 -0.85 -0.60
N GLY A 238 7.86 0.37 -0.22
CA GLY A 238 7.13 1.17 0.75
C GLY A 238 7.31 0.67 2.18
N TRP A 239 6.54 1.24 3.10
CA TRP A 239 6.56 0.85 4.51
C TRP A 239 5.18 1.03 5.14
N ILE A 240 4.85 0.19 6.12
CA ILE A 240 3.63 0.34 6.93
C ILE A 240 3.94 1.29 8.08
N LEU A 241 3.23 2.41 8.17
CA LEU A 241 3.43 3.36 9.26
C LEU A 241 3.16 2.70 10.62
N GLY A 242 4.17 2.75 11.50
CA GLY A 242 4.16 2.09 12.80
C GLY A 242 4.83 0.70 12.84
N ALA A 243 5.13 0.09 11.68
CA ALA A 243 5.82 -1.19 11.66
C ALA A 243 7.25 -1.06 12.20
N GLY A 244 7.49 -1.66 13.36
CA GLY A 244 8.75 -1.58 14.10
C GLY A 244 8.93 -0.34 14.97
N THR A 245 7.93 0.54 15.07
CA THR A 245 8.01 1.77 15.88
C THR A 245 6.85 1.97 16.86
N PHE A 246 5.70 1.33 16.63
CA PHE A 246 4.63 1.29 17.62
C PHE A 246 4.96 0.29 18.73
N ASP A 247 4.60 0.66 19.95
CA ASP A 247 4.73 -0.16 21.16
C ASP A 247 3.74 -1.33 21.20
#